data_AF-A0A0F8ZGG0-F1
#
_entry.id   AF-A0A0F8ZGG0-F1
#
_cell.length_a   1.000
_cell.length_b   1.000
_cell.length_c   1.000
_cell.angle_alpha   90.00
_cell.angle_beta   90.00
_cell.angle_gamma   90.00
#
_symmetry.space_group_name_H-M   'P 1'
#
loop_
_entity.id
_entity.type
_entity.pdbx_description
1 polymer ?
#
loop_
_entity_poly.entity_id
_entity_poly.type
_entity_poly.pdbx_seq_one_letter_code
_entity_poly.pdbx_strand_id
1 'polypeptide(L)' 'MPTPKKEPPILVAEFPGEEQLWGAVQALEERKIGRDFIGVLITEDGHESNGQRWLHLLSVLAPSRLHEEIRSAFS' A
#
# COMPACT_ATOMS: atom_id res chain seq x y z
N MET A 1 -2.82 -33.34 2.50
CA MET A 1 -3.62 -32.11 2.71
C MET A 1 -2.88 -30.97 2.01
N PRO A 2 -3.52 -30.19 1.13
CA PRO A 2 -2.88 -29.00 0.58
C PRO A 2 -2.58 -28.05 1.74
N THR A 3 -1.31 -27.62 1.86
CA THR A 3 -0.94 -26.58 2.81
C THR A 3 -1.67 -25.29 2.43
N PRO A 4 -2.27 -24.56 3.39
CA PRO A 4 -2.87 -23.28 3.08
C PRO A 4 -1.81 -22.39 2.43
N LYS A 5 -2.12 -21.83 1.25
CA LYS A 5 -1.25 -20.86 0.58
C LYS A 5 -1.04 -19.72 1.57
N LYS A 6 0.18 -19.59 2.11
CA LYS A 6 0.55 -18.46 2.95
C LYS A 6 0.45 -17.22 2.06
N GLU A 7 -0.41 -16.29 2.42
CA GLU A 7 -0.43 -14.98 1.79
C GLU A 7 0.94 -14.31 2.01
N PRO A 8 1.49 -13.63 0.99
CA PRO A 8 2.74 -12.91 1.15
C PRO A 8 2.57 -11.87 2.28
N PRO A 9 3.59 -11.64 3.11
CA PRO A 9 3.50 -10.73 4.25
C PRO A 9 3.51 -9.26 3.81
N ILE A 10 3.14 -8.95 2.57
CA ILE A 10 3.18 -7.61 1.99
C ILE A 10 1.82 -7.35 1.36
N LEU A 11 1.21 -6.23 1.75
CA LEU A 11 0.03 -5.67 1.11
C LEU A 11 0.44 -4.49 0.24
N VAL A 12 -0.15 -4.38 -0.95
CA VAL A 12 0.12 -3.28 -1.88
C VAL A 12 -1.20 -2.67 -2.32
N ALA A 13 -1.27 -1.34 -2.38
CA ALA A 13 -2.42 -0.59 -2.86
C ALA A 13 -1.96 0.58 -3.76
N GLU A 14 -2.74 0.84 -4.80
CA GLU A 14 -2.57 1.97 -5.71
C GLU A 14 -3.58 3.06 -5.37
N PHE A 15 -3.11 4.31 -5.40
CA PHE A 15 -3.88 5.49 -5.08
C PHE A 15 -3.96 6.43 -6.30
N PRO A 16 -5.09 7.13 -6.48
CA PRO A 16 -5.26 8.05 -7.61
C PRO A 16 -4.45 9.34 -7.45
N GLY A 17 -4.00 9.67 -6.24
CA GLY A 17 -3.31 10.90 -5.92
C GLY A 17 -2.49 10.80 -4.64
N GLU A 18 -1.55 11.73 -4.50
CA GLU A 18 -0.65 11.85 -3.36
C GLU A 18 -1.42 12.12 -2.05
N GLU A 19 -2.48 12.94 -2.07
CA GLU A 19 -3.30 13.23 -0.89
C GLU A 19 -3.93 11.97 -0.29
N GLN A 20 -4.51 11.10 -1.14
CA GLN A 20 -5.11 9.85 -0.69
C GLN A 20 -4.07 8.87 -0.17
N LEU A 21 -2.88 8.84 -0.79
CA LEU A 21 -1.77 8.03 -0.33
C LEU A 21 -1.32 8.45 1.08
N TRP A 22 -1.11 9.75 1.32
CA TRP A 22 -0.70 10.24 2.64
C TRP A 22 -1.79 10.06 3.70
N GLY A 23 -3.07 10.20 3.31
CA GLY A 23 -4.19 9.86 4.19
C GLY A 23 -4.16 8.40 4.64
N ALA A 24 -3.88 7.46 3.73
CA ALA A 24 -3.72 6.06 4.07
C ALA A 24 -2.50 5.80 4.97
N VAL A 25 -1.37 6.47 4.73
CA VAL A 25 -0.18 6.40 5.61
C VAL A 25 -0.53 6.88 7.02
N GLN A 26 -1.22 8.01 7.16
CA GLN A 26 -1.65 8.52 8.47
C GLN A 26 -2.60 7.55 9.17
N ALA A 27 -3.58 6.98 8.45
CA ALA A 27 -4.50 5.99 9.01
C ALA A 27 -3.78 4.72 9.51
N LEU A 28 -2.67 4.33 8.88
CA LEU A 28 -1.83 3.22 9.34
C LEU A 28 -1.03 3.60 10.61
N GLU A 29 -0.51 4.82 10.68
CA GLU A 29 0.18 5.33 11.87
C GLU A 29 -0.74 5.38 13.09
N GLU A 30 -1.99 5.84 12.90
CA GLU A 30 -3.02 5.86 13.96
C GLU A 30 -3.32 4.45 14.50
N ARG A 31 -3.16 3.44 13.64
CA ARG A 31 -3.27 2.01 14.00
C ARG A 31 -1.97 1.42 14.55
N LYS A 32 -0.98 2.25 14.86
CA LYS A 32 0.34 1.89 15.40
C LYS A 32 1.18 1.03 14.46
N ILE A 33 0.93 1.10 13.16
CA ILE A 33 1.82 0.52 12.15
C ILE A 33 2.91 1.54 11.88
N GLY A 34 4.13 1.22 12.33
CA GLY A 34 5.28 2.11 12.19
C GLY A 34 5.72 2.28 10.74
N ARG A 35 6.29 3.45 10.42
CA ARG A 35 6.82 3.78 9.10
C ARG A 35 7.88 2.80 8.58
N ASP A 36 8.60 2.13 9.47
CA ASP A 36 9.61 1.12 9.13
C ASP A 36 9.01 -0.08 8.35
N PHE A 37 7.69 -0.26 8.43
CA PHE A 37 6.94 -1.31 7.74
C PHE A 37 6.20 -0.80 6.50
N ILE A 38 6.32 0.48 6.16
CA ILE A 38 5.56 1.15 5.10
C ILE A 38 6.53 1.62 4.02
N GLY A 39 6.35 1.11 2.79
CA GLY A 39 7.03 1.61 1.60
C GLY A 39 6.09 2.46 0.75
N VAL A 40 6.49 3.69 0.44
CA VAL A 40 5.77 4.61 -0.44
C VAL A 40 6.55 4.78 -1.74
N LEU A 41 5.86 4.68 -2.88
CA LEU A 41 6.40 5.05 -4.19
C LEU A 41 5.48 6.09 -4.82
N ILE A 42 6.05 7.25 -5.13
CA ILE A 42 5.43 8.30 -5.94
C ILE A 42 6.36 8.49 -7.13
N THR A 43 5.86 8.20 -8.34
CA THR A 43 6.64 8.38 -9.56
C THR A 43 5.88 9.23 -10.56
N GLU A 44 6.51 10.35 -10.94
CA GLU A 44 6.25 11.06 -12.19
C GLU A 44 7.06 10.37 -13.28
N ASP A 45 6.49 9.41 -14.00
CA ASP A 45 7.13 8.96 -15.23
C ASP A 45 6.76 9.92 -16.36
N GLY A 46 7.63 10.92 -16.55
CA GLY A 46 7.52 11.88 -17.63
C GLY A 46 7.98 11.29 -18.96
N HIS A 47 7.04 10.75 -19.76
CA HIS A 47 7.05 10.93 -21.21
C HIS A 47 5.70 10.53 -21.85
N GLU A 48 5.08 11.49 -22.55
CA GLU A 48 3.70 11.46 -23.05
C GLU A 48 3.37 10.42 -24.15
N SER A 49 4.19 9.40 -24.38
CA SER A 49 4.07 8.57 -25.59
C SER A 49 3.19 7.33 -25.44
N ASN A 50 2.91 6.82 -24.23
CA ASN A 50 2.28 5.49 -24.06
C ASN A 50 1.08 5.41 -23.08
N GLY A 51 0.41 6.53 -22.77
CA GLY A 51 -0.81 6.49 -21.93
C GLY A 51 -0.57 6.18 -20.45
N GLN A 52 0.59 6.56 -19.93
CA GLN A 52 0.96 6.36 -18.52
C GLN A 52 0.32 7.42 -17.62
N ARG A 53 -0.20 6.98 -16.47
CA ARG A 53 -0.75 7.81 -15.40
C ARG A 53 0.23 7.86 -14.23
N TRP A 54 0.10 8.91 -13.42
CA TRP A 54 0.74 9.02 -12.12
C TRP A 54 0.48 7.76 -11.30
N LEU A 55 1.55 7.15 -10.79
CA LEU A 55 1.46 5.94 -9.99
C LEU A 55 1.82 6.27 -8.54
N HIS A 56 0.83 6.20 -7.66
CA HIS A 56 0.99 6.36 -6.22
C HIS A 56 0.78 5.00 -5.57
N LEU A 57 1.85 4.36 -5.11
CA LEU A 57 1.79 3.04 -4.47
C LEU A 57 2.15 3.10 -3.00
N LEU A 58 1.38 2.36 -2.21
CA LEU A 58 1.66 2.06 -0.82
C LEU A 58 1.89 0.56 -0.67
N SER A 59 2.96 0.18 0.02
CA SER A 59 3.25 -1.19 0.40
C SER A 59 3.42 -1.28 1.92
N VAL A 60 2.87 -2.32 2.53
CA VAL A 60 2.92 -2.52 3.98
C VAL A 60 3.35 -3.94 4.29
N LEU A 61 4.46 -4.08 5.02
CA LEU A 61 4.92 -5.38 5.55
C LEU A 61 4.09 -5.73 6.79
N ALA A 62 3.25 -6.76 6.70
CA ALA A 62 2.37 -7.16 7.78
C ALA A 62 2.12 -8.67 7.84
N PRO A 63 2.05 -9.26 9.06
CA PRO A 63 1.61 -10.64 9.24
C PRO A 63 0.15 -10.79 8.80
N SER A 64 -0.19 -11.95 8.21
CA SER A 64 -1.51 -12.22 7.59
C SER A 64 -2.71 -11.91 8.50
N ARG A 65 -2.56 -12.08 9.83
CA ARG A 65 -3.62 -11.76 10.81
C ARG A 65 -4.04 -10.29 10.84
N LEU A 66 -3.21 -9.37 10.34
CA LEU A 66 -3.48 -7.93 10.31
C LEU A 66 -3.95 -7.46 8.92
N HIS A 67 -4.09 -8.36 7.95
CA HIS A 67 -4.34 -7.96 6.56
C HIS A 67 -5.69 -7.29 6.37
N GLU A 68 -6.74 -7.81 7.00
CA GLU A 68 -8.09 -7.19 6.92
C GLU A 68 -8.10 -5.80 7.52
N GLU A 69 -7.41 -5.61 8.64
CA GLU A 69 -7.30 -4.33 9.31
C GLU A 69 -6.56 -3.31 8.43
N ILE A 70 -5.44 -3.71 7.82
CA ILE A 70 -4.64 -2.84 6.95
C ILE A 70 -5.39 -2.49 5.67
N ARG A 71 -6.08 -3.47 5.06
CA ARG A 71 -6.89 -3.22 3.86
C ARG A 71 -8.00 -2.19 4.13
N SER A 72 -8.56 -2.16 5.33
CA SER A 72 -9.56 -1.14 5.70
C SER A 72 -8.99 0.28 5.79
N ALA A 73 -7.66 0.44 5.89
CA ALA A 73 -7.01 1.75 5.85
C ALA A 73 -6.73 2.24 4.41
N PHE A 74 -6.94 1.38 3.41
CA PHE A 74 -6.76 1.73 1.99
C PHE A 74 -8.05 2.23 1.32
N SER A 75 -9.19 2.19 2.03
CA SER A 75 -10.53 2.54 1.53
C SER A 75 -10.95 3.92 2.04
#